data_AF-A0A929IJS3-F1
#
_entry.id   AF-A0A929IJS3-F1
#
_cell.length_a   1.000
_cell.length_b   1.000
_cell.length_c   1.000
_cell.angle_alpha   90.00
_cell.angle_beta   90.00
_cell.angle_gamma   90.00
#
_symmetry.space_group_name_H-M   'P 1'
#
loop_
_entity.id
_entity.type
_entity.pdbx_description
1 polymer ?
#
loop_
_entity_poly.entity_id
_entity_poly.type
_entity_poly.pdbx_seq_one_letter_code
_entity_poly.pdbx_strand_id
1 'polypeptide(L)' 'MTSMANIKSLCVYCGSSDRGSPTHHDAALRLGGIMAKAGIRLVYGGGRIGMMGRIADAVM' A
#
# COMPACT_ATOMS: atom_id res chain seq x y z
N MET A 1 -10.51 9.38 -25.31
CA MET A 1 -9.96 8.34 -24.42
C MET A 1 -8.74 8.92 -23.75
N THR A 2 -8.89 9.38 -22.51
CA THR A 2 -7.78 9.94 -21.73
C THR A 2 -6.80 8.80 -21.45
N SER A 3 -5.61 8.87 -22.03
CA SER A 3 -4.53 7.92 -21.75
C SER A 3 -4.22 7.98 -20.26
N MET A 4 -4.46 6.88 -19.54
CA MET A 4 -4.17 6.77 -18.12
C MET A 4 -2.65 6.66 -17.96
N ALA A 5 -2.05 7.51 -17.12
CA ALA A 5 -0.61 7.46 -16.89
C ALA A 5 -0.19 6.06 -16.43
N ASN A 6 0.87 5.51 -17.03
CA ASN A 6 1.41 4.20 -16.67
C ASN A 6 2.22 4.32 -15.36
N ILE A 7 1.53 4.24 -14.23
CA ILE A 7 2.14 4.32 -12.90
C ILE A 7 3.05 3.10 -12.69
N LYS A 8 4.35 3.31 -12.54
CA LYS A 8 5.32 2.25 -12.24
C LYS A 8 5.63 2.11 -10.74
N SER A 9 5.40 3.17 -9.98
CA SER A 9 5.62 3.18 -8.54
C SER A 9 4.70 4.14 -7.82
N LEU A 10 4.28 3.78 -6.62
CA LEU A 10 3.41 4.59 -5.77
C LEU A 10 4.06 4.76 -4.39
N CYS A 11 4.23 6.02 -3.97
CA CYS A 11 4.65 6.33 -2.61
C CYS A 11 3.42 6.40 -1.69
N VAL A 12 3.41 5.62 -0.61
CA VAL A 12 2.29 5.55 0.32
C VAL A 12 2.70 6.03 1.71
N TYR A 13 2.09 7.14 2.14
CA TYR A 13 2.16 7.61 3.52
C TYR A 13 1.09 6.92 4.35
N CYS A 14 1.51 6.15 5.36
CA CYS A 14 0.62 5.49 6.31
C CYS A 14 1.31 5.34 7.67
N GLY A 15 0.53 5.09 8.73
CA GLY A 15 1.05 4.95 10.08
C GLY A 15 1.79 3.63 10.32
N SER A 16 2.85 3.68 11.12
CA SER A 16 3.57 2.51 11.63
C SER A 16 3.00 1.97 12.95
N SER A 17 1.78 2.36 13.33
CA SER A 17 1.11 1.87 14.55
C SER A 17 0.04 0.82 14.21
N ASP A 18 -0.08 -0.20 15.06
CA ASP A 18 -1.26 -1.10 15.09
C ASP A 18 -2.45 -0.49 15.86
N ARG A 19 -2.35 0.78 16.23
CA ARG A 19 -3.44 1.55 16.81
C ARG A 19 -4.24 2.20 15.69
N GLY A 20 -5.56 2.07 15.74
CA GLY A 20 -6.48 2.70 14.81
C GLY A 20 -7.67 1.81 14.48
N SER A 21 -8.55 2.29 13.61
CA SER A 21 -9.68 1.48 13.12
C SER A 21 -9.17 0.32 12.24
N PRO A 22 -9.68 -0.92 12.42
CA PRO A 22 -9.41 -2.07 11.55
C PRO A 22 -9.59 -1.76 10.05
N THR A 23 -10.54 -0.87 9.73
CA THR A 23 -10.84 -0.47 8.35
C THR A 23 -9.65 0.14 7.60
N HIS A 24 -8.73 0.83 8.29
CA HIS A 24 -7.53 1.37 7.64
C HIS A 24 -6.53 0.27 7.29
N HIS A 25 -6.46 -0.77 8.11
CA HIS A 25 -5.63 -1.92 7.85
C HIS A 25 -6.18 -2.74 6.67
N ASP A 26 -7.49 -2.92 6.59
CA ASP A 26 -8.13 -3.58 5.45
C ASP A 26 -7.94 -2.78 4.16
N ALA A 27 -8.00 -1.45 4.25
CA ALA A 27 -7.70 -0.57 3.13
C ALA A 27 -6.24 -0.71 2.66
N ALA A 28 -5.27 -0.81 3.59
CA ALA A 28 -3.86 -1.02 3.28
C ALA A 28 -3.63 -2.36 2.56
N LEU A 29 -4.24 -3.45 3.04
CA LEU A 29 -4.19 -4.76 2.39
C LEU A 29 -4.81 -4.72 1.00
N ARG A 30 -5.99 -4.12 0.86
CA ARG A 30 -6.70 -4.01 -0.42
C ARG A 30 -5.92 -3.19 -1.44
N LEU A 31 -5.34 -2.07 -1.02
CA LEU A 31 -4.50 -1.24 -1.89
C LEU A 31 -3.25 -2.01 -2.34
N GLY A 32 -2.55 -2.65 -1.42
CA GLY A 32 -1.36 -3.45 -1.75
C GLY A 32 -1.65 -4.55 -2.76
N GLY A 33 -2.75 -5.30 -2.58
CA GLY A 33 -3.16 -6.33 -3.53
C GLY A 33 -3.53 -5.80 -4.92
N ILE A 34 -4.07 -4.57 -5.02
CA ILE A 34 -4.31 -3.91 -6.31
C ILE A 34 -2.97 -3.52 -6.96
N MET A 35 -2.04 -2.97 -6.17
CA MET A 35 -0.70 -2.60 -6.66
C MET A 35 0.08 -3.80 -7.17
N ALA A 36 0.06 -4.93 -6.43
CA ALA A 36 0.69 -6.18 -6.85
C ALA A 36 0.14 -6.67 -8.19
N LYS A 37 -1.19 -6.72 -8.34
CA LYS A 37 -1.86 -7.11 -9.59
C LYS A 37 -1.53 -6.18 -10.76
N ALA A 38 -1.33 -4.90 -10.49
CA ALA A 38 -0.99 -3.90 -11.49
C ALA A 38 0.52 -3.81 -11.79
N GLY A 39 1.37 -4.56 -11.09
CA GLY A 39 2.83 -4.48 -11.23
C GLY A 39 3.41 -3.13 -10.77
N ILE A 40 2.77 -2.49 -9.79
CA ILE A 40 3.18 -1.18 -9.26
C ILE A 40 4.09 -1.40 -8.04
N ARG A 41 5.30 -0.85 -8.11
CA ARG A 41 6.25 -0.87 -7.00
C ARG A 41 5.80 0.04 -5.85
N LEU A 42 5.79 -0.49 -4.62
CA LEU A 42 5.59 0.29 -3.41
C LEU A 42 6.84 1.10 -3.03
N VAL A 43 6.64 2.35 -2.66
CA VAL A 43 7.61 3.20 -1.94
C VAL A 43 6.95 3.62 -0.63
N TYR A 44 7.62 3.46 0.51
CA TYR A 44 7.05 3.77 1.81
C TYR A 44 8.17 3.94 2.86
N GLY A 45 7.82 4.28 4.10
CA GLY A 45 8.77 4.57 5.18
C GLY A 45 9.56 3.37 5.75
N GLY A 46 9.36 2.15 5.27
CA GLY A 46 10.14 0.97 5.69
C GLY A 46 9.74 0.33 7.02
N GLY A 47 8.61 0.73 7.62
CA GLY A 47 8.11 0.15 8.87
C GLY A 47 7.54 -1.26 8.69
N ARG A 48 7.73 -2.13 9.68
CA ARG A 48 7.27 -3.55 9.62
C ARG A 48 5.98 -3.84 10.40
N ILE A 49 5.42 -2.84 11.07
CA ILE A 49 4.24 -2.97 11.94
C ILE A 49 3.15 -1.99 11.52
N GLY A 50 1.90 -2.22 11.95
CA GLY A 50 0.79 -1.35 11.60
C GLY A 50 0.38 -1.42 10.13
N MET A 51 -0.09 -0.29 9.59
CA MET A 51 -0.49 -0.20 8.17
C MET A 51 0.70 -0.36 7.22
N MET A 52 1.88 0.15 7.59
CA MET A 52 3.11 0.02 6.79
C MET A 52 3.49 -1.45 6.55
N GLY A 53 3.45 -2.28 7.59
CA GLY A 53 3.70 -3.71 7.45
C GLY A 53 2.67 -4.38 6.54
N ARG A 54 1.38 -4.11 6.78
CA ARG A 54 0.30 -4.73 6.01
C ARG A 54 0.32 -4.38 4.52
N ILE A 55 0.60 -3.13 4.15
CA ILE A 55 0.71 -2.77 2.73
C ILE A 55 1.98 -3.37 2.10
N ALA A 56 3.09 -3.44 2.83
CA ALA A 56 4.31 -4.07 2.34
C ALA A 56 4.10 -5.56 2.07
N ASP A 57 3.49 -6.27 3.03
CA ASP A 57 3.16 -7.69 2.90
C ASP A 57 2.17 -7.97 1.77
N ALA A 58 1.24 -7.04 1.49
CA ALA A 58 0.25 -7.20 0.42
C ALA A 58 0.79 -6.88 -0.98
N VAL A 59 1.92 -6.18 -1.10
CA VAL A 59 2.56 -5.85 -2.39
C VAL A 59 3.60 -6.88 -2.81
N MET A 60 4.27 -7.51 -1.83
CA MET A 60 5.31 -8.53 -2.04
C MET A 60 4.71 -9.91 -2.34
#